data_AF-A0A1U7NRS9-F1
#
_entry.id   AF-A0A1U7NRS9-F1
#
_cell.length_a   1.000
_cell.length_b   1.000
_cell.length_c   1.000
_cell.angle_alpha   90.00
_cell.angle_beta   90.00
_cell.angle_gamma   90.00
#
_symmetry.space_group_name_H-M   'P 1'
#
loop_
_entity.id
_entity.type
_entity.pdbx_description
1 polymer ?
#
loop_
_entity_poly.entity_id
_entity_poly.type
_entity_poly.pdbx_seq_one_letter_code
_entity_poly.pdbx_strand_id
1 'polypeptide(L)'
;MRPDLRLIPLEAAQAFADGDERLALTLLARARDLQAAGSWGWALLERLHGLVLIHVLREVEGTFALERADALLDRLAENDLDADAPYPTLGLLEERLDP
;
A
#
# COMPACT_ATOMS: atom_id res chain seq x y z
N MET A 1 -13.19 -3.00 -8.50
CA MET A 1 -13.43 -2.08 -7.35
C MET A 1 -12.25 -1.10 -7.21
N ARG A 2 -12.44 0.22 -7.11
CA ARG A 2 -11.32 1.15 -6.84
C ARG A 2 -10.92 1.07 -5.36
N PRO A 3 -9.62 1.07 -5.02
CA PRO A 3 -9.18 1.07 -3.62
C PRO A 3 -9.68 2.32 -2.90
N ASP A 4 -10.11 2.15 -1.64
CA ASP A 4 -10.53 3.28 -0.80
C ASP A 4 -9.30 4.10 -0.40
N LEU A 5 -9.09 5.23 -1.07
CA LEU A 5 -7.97 6.14 -0.83
C LEU A 5 -7.90 6.62 0.63
N ARG A 6 -9.01 6.61 1.39
CA ARG A 6 -9.02 7.01 2.80
C ARG A 6 -8.21 6.07 3.70
N LEU A 7 -7.88 4.87 3.22
CA LEU A 7 -6.97 3.95 3.91
C LEU A 7 -5.52 4.46 3.91
N ILE A 8 -5.15 5.29 2.93
CA ILE A 8 -3.83 5.89 2.81
C ILE A 8 -3.81 7.18 3.65
N PRO A 9 -2.95 7.28 4.70
CA PRO A 9 -2.80 8.51 5.46
C PRO A 9 -2.37 9.66 4.55
N LEU A 10 -3.01 10.82 4.68
CA LEU A 10 -2.69 12.00 3.87
C LEU A 10 -1.23 12.42 4.09
N GLU A 11 -0.76 12.31 5.33
CA GLU A 11 0.59 12.65 5.75
C GLU A 11 1.63 11.70 5.13
N ALA A 12 1.26 10.43 4.87
CA ALA A 12 2.16 9.49 4.21
C ALA A 12 2.33 9.84 2.73
N ALA A 13 1.23 10.19 2.06
CA ALA A 13 1.23 10.67 0.68
C ALA A 13 2.03 11.98 0.55
N GLN A 14 1.83 12.93 1.47
CA GLN A 14 2.56 14.20 1.47
C GLN A 14 4.06 13.97 1.70
N ALA A 15 4.43 13.15 2.69
CA ALA A 15 5.83 12.83 2.97
C ALA A 15 6.53 12.21 1.75
N PHE A 16 5.84 11.31 1.03
CA PHE A 16 6.38 10.74 -0.21
C PHE A 16 6.57 11.80 -1.30
N ALA A 17 5.57 12.67 -1.52
CA ALA A 17 5.67 13.76 -2.50
C ALA A 17 6.78 14.77 -2.17
N ASP A 18 7.04 15.01 -0.89
CA ASP A 18 8.09 15.91 -0.41
C ASP A 18 9.49 15.27 -0.47
N GLY A 19 9.61 13.98 -0.82
CA GLY A 19 10.87 13.23 -0.84
C GLY A 19 11.36 12.80 0.54
N ASP A 20 10.47 12.68 1.53
CA ASP A 20 10.76 12.08 2.84
C ASP A 20 10.20 10.64 2.89
N GLU A 21 10.82 9.74 2.13
CA GLU A 21 10.37 8.35 2.05
C GLU A 21 10.53 7.61 3.39
N ARG A 22 11.45 8.04 4.25
CA ARG A 22 11.59 7.46 5.60
C ARG A 22 10.36 7.76 6.46
N LEU A 23 9.86 8.99 6.40
CA LEU A 23 8.60 9.34 7.07
C LEU A 23 7.42 8.62 6.41
N ALA A 24 7.35 8.59 5.08
CA ALA A 24 6.30 7.87 4.35
C ALA A 24 6.24 6.39 4.76
N LEU A 25 7.37 5.68 4.80
CA LEU A 25 7.46 4.29 5.26
C LEU A 25 6.98 4.14 6.70
N THR A 26 7.38 5.05 7.60
CA THR A 26 6.97 5.03 9.01
C THR A 26 5.45 5.17 9.15
N LEU A 27 4.85 6.10 8.40
CA LEU A 27 3.42 6.37 8.45
C LEU A 27 2.60 5.24 7.83
N LEU A 28 3.04 4.69 6.69
CA LEU A 28 2.41 3.52 6.06
C LEU A 28 2.45 2.29 6.97
N ALA A 29 3.60 2.00 7.59
CA ALA A 29 3.74 0.87 8.51
C ALA A 29 2.79 1.01 9.72
N ARG A 30 2.70 2.22 10.31
CA ARG A 30 1.76 2.48 11.42
C ARG A 30 0.31 2.30 11.00
N ALA A 31 -0.08 2.82 9.83
CA ALA A 31 -1.43 2.67 9.33
C ALA A 31 -1.77 1.21 9.04
N ARG A 32 -0.82 0.45 8.47
CA ARG A 32 -0.94 -0.99 8.23
C ARG A 32 -1.17 -1.75 9.53
N ASP A 33 -0.40 -1.45 10.57
CA ASP A 33 -0.47 -2.13 11.87
C ASP A 33 -1.79 -1.86 12.62
N LEU A 34 -2.55 -0.84 12.22
CA LEU A 34 -3.91 -0.58 12.71
C LEU A 34 -5.00 -1.36 11.96
N GLN A 35 -4.67 -1.99 10.82
CA GLN A 35 -5.60 -2.80 10.06
C GLN A 35 -5.67 -4.23 10.62
N ALA A 36 -6.84 -4.86 10.51
CA ALA A 36 -6.97 -6.27 10.81
C ALA A 36 -6.06 -7.10 9.88
N ALA A 37 -5.27 -8.02 10.46
CA ALA A 37 -4.47 -8.95 9.68
C ALA A 37 -5.37 -9.75 8.74
N GLY A 38 -4.96 -9.91 7.48
CA GLY A 38 -5.76 -10.58 6.46
C GLY A 38 -6.82 -9.70 5.79
N SER A 39 -6.95 -8.43 6.16
CA SER A 39 -7.87 -7.50 5.49
C SER A 39 -7.28 -6.91 4.20
N TRP A 40 -8.16 -6.44 3.31
CA TRP A 40 -7.77 -5.70 2.12
C TRP A 40 -6.96 -4.44 2.45
N GLY A 41 -7.36 -3.72 3.50
CA GLY A 41 -6.65 -2.51 3.94
C GLY A 41 -5.23 -2.80 4.42
N TRP A 42 -5.02 -3.90 5.13
CA TRP A 42 -3.68 -4.36 5.50
C TRP A 42 -2.83 -4.65 4.25
N ALA A 43 -3.38 -5.42 3.30
CA ALA A 43 -2.67 -5.81 2.08
C ALA A 43 -2.31 -4.60 1.20
N LEU A 44 -3.23 -3.64 1.07
CA LEU A 44 -2.99 -2.39 0.34
C LEU A 44 -1.82 -1.60 0.93
N LEU A 45 -1.81 -1.40 2.24
CA LEU A 45 -0.78 -0.61 2.92
C LEU A 45 0.57 -1.34 2.95
N GLU A 46 0.56 -2.66 3.12
CA GLU A 46 1.77 -3.49 2.99
C GLU A 46 2.38 -3.38 1.59
N ARG A 47 1.55 -3.40 0.54
CA ARG A 47 2.02 -3.25 -0.83
C ARG A 47 2.63 -1.88 -1.08
N LEU A 48 1.96 -0.81 -0.68
CA LEU A 48 2.48 0.56 -0.80
C LEU A 48 3.80 0.72 -0.04
N HIS A 49 3.90 0.18 1.17
CA HIS A 49 5.15 0.18 1.94
C HIS A 49 6.27 -0.55 1.19
N GLY A 50 5.99 -1.72 0.60
CA GLY A 50 6.94 -2.47 -0.22
C GLY A 50 7.39 -1.70 -1.47
N LEU A 51 6.47 -1.02 -2.14
CA LEU A 51 6.79 -0.20 -3.31
C LEU A 51 7.68 1.00 -2.95
N VAL A 52 7.43 1.67 -1.83
CA VAL A 52 8.29 2.76 -1.35
C VAL A 52 9.68 2.22 -0.97
N LEU A 53 9.78 1.01 -0.39
CA LEU A 53 11.08 0.36 -0.14
C LEU A 53 11.86 0.12 -1.45
N ILE A 54 11.21 -0.39 -2.49
CA ILE A 54 11.84 -0.58 -3.80
C ILE A 54 12.28 0.77 -4.39
N HIS A 55 11.43 1.81 -4.26
CA HIS A 55 11.74 3.17 -4.73
C HIS A 55 13.05 3.70 -4.12
N VAL A 56 13.31 3.40 -2.85
CA VAL A 56 14.56 3.78 -2.16
C VAL A 56 15.66 2.71 -2.21
N LEU A 57 15.63 1.84 -3.22
CA LEU A 57 16.65 0.81 -3.49
C LEU A 57 16.78 -0.27 -2.40
N ARG A 58 15.72 -0.54 -1.64
CA ARG A 58 15.62 -1.65 -0.68
C ARG A 58 14.82 -2.82 -1.26
N GLU A 59 15.34 -3.37 -2.35
CA GLU A 59 14.63 -4.33 -3.20
C GLU A 59 14.24 -5.62 -2.47
N VAL A 60 15.11 -6.15 -1.59
CA VAL A 60 14.84 -7.42 -0.91
C VAL A 60 13.66 -7.27 0.05
N GLU A 61 13.69 -6.27 0.93
CA GLU A 61 12.61 -6.02 1.88
C GLU A 61 11.32 -5.61 1.16
N GLY A 62 11.45 -4.83 0.09
CA GLY A 62 10.34 -4.44 -0.77
C GLY A 62 9.67 -5.65 -1.41
N THR A 63 10.45 -6.57 -2.00
CA THR A 63 9.95 -7.80 -2.63
C THR A 63 9.19 -8.65 -1.63
N PHE A 64 9.75 -8.87 -0.43
CA PHE A 64 9.05 -9.63 0.61
C PHE A 64 7.73 -8.99 1.04
N ALA A 65 7.63 -7.67 1.07
CA ALA A 65 6.37 -6.99 1.36
C ALA A 65 5.35 -7.15 0.22
N LEU A 66 5.79 -7.00 -1.04
CA LEU A 66 4.96 -7.24 -2.22
C LEU A 66 4.42 -8.67 -2.25
N GLU A 67 5.27 -9.67 -2.06
CA GLU A 67 4.85 -11.08 -2.06
C GLU A 67 3.79 -11.38 -1.00
N ARG A 68 3.92 -10.83 0.22
CA ARG A 68 2.91 -10.98 1.28
C ARG A 68 1.60 -10.29 0.94
N ALA A 69 1.69 -9.08 0.41
CA ALA A 69 0.51 -8.29 0.05
C ALA A 69 -0.24 -8.92 -1.12
N ASP A 70 0.46 -9.22 -2.21
CA ASP A 70 -0.12 -9.76 -3.45
C ASP A 70 -0.74 -11.13 -3.18
N ALA A 71 -0.06 -12.03 -2.45
CA ALA A 71 -0.65 -13.32 -2.08
C ALA A 71 -1.91 -13.21 -1.20
N LEU A 72 -2.10 -12.10 -0.49
CA LEU A 72 -3.33 -11.84 0.26
C LEU A 72 -4.40 -11.18 -0.61
N LEU A 73 -4.03 -10.22 -1.46
CA LEU A 73 -4.94 -9.60 -2.43
C LEU A 73 -5.53 -10.64 -3.37
N ASP A 74 -4.72 -11.55 -3.91
CA ASP A 74 -5.16 -12.64 -4.79
C ASP A 74 -6.21 -13.52 -4.09
N ARG A 75 -5.91 -13.96 -2.87
CA ARG A 75 -6.85 -14.75 -2.06
C ARG A 75 -8.14 -14.01 -1.76
N LEU A 76 -8.08 -12.70 -1.50
CA LEU A 76 -9.28 -11.89 -1.22
C LEU A 76 -10.11 -11.68 -2.51
N ALA A 77 -9.45 -11.47 -3.64
CA ALA A 77 -10.10 -11.29 -4.95
C ALA A 77 -10.74 -12.58 -5.46
N GLU A 78 -10.14 -13.76 -5.24
CA GLU A 78 -10.74 -15.05 -5.57
C GLU A 78 -12.08 -15.31 -4.83
N ASN A 79 -12.24 -14.69 -3.65
CA ASN A 79 -13.46 -14.81 -2.85
C ASN A 79 -14.51 -13.73 -3.16
N ASP A 80 -14.20 -12.79 -4.04
CA ASP A 80 -15.09 -11.70 -4.43
C ASP A 80 -15.50 -11.84 -5.91
N LEU A 81 -16.80 -11.71 -6.22
CA LEU A 81 -17.33 -11.94 -7.57
C LEU A 81 -16.98 -10.83 -8.58
N ASP A 82 -16.23 -9.81 -8.12
CA ASP A 82 -15.93 -8.55 -8.83
C ASP A 82 -14.39 -8.30 -8.92
N ALA A 83 -13.65 -9.37 -9.23
CA ALA A 83 -12.19 -9.52 -9.13
C ALA A 83 -11.32 -8.63 -10.07
N ASP A 84 -11.85 -7.55 -10.63
CA ASP A 84 -11.12 -6.64 -11.53
C ASP A 84 -10.63 -5.38 -10.79
N ALA A 85 -10.27 -5.51 -9.51
CA ALA A 85 -9.69 -4.41 -8.73
C ALA A 85 -8.19 -4.26 -9.08
N PRO A 86 -7.74 -3.08 -9.56
CA PRO A 86 -6.33 -2.89 -9.91
C PRO A 86 -5.44 -2.97 -8.65
N TYR A 87 -4.27 -3.60 -8.78
CA TYR A 87 -3.29 -3.67 -7.70
C TYR A 87 -2.82 -2.27 -7.27
N PRO A 88 -2.67 -2.01 -5.96
CA PRO A 88 -2.19 -0.72 -5.45
C PRO A 88 -0.80 -0.33 -5.98
N THR A 89 -0.69 0.68 -6.84
CA THR A 89 0.60 1.20 -7.32
C THR A 89 1.05 2.43 -6.54
N LEU A 90 2.29 2.90 -6.74
CA LEU A 90 2.75 4.17 -6.16
C LEU A 90 1.87 5.36 -6.55
N GLY A 91 1.20 5.30 -7.71
CA GLY A 91 0.26 6.32 -8.15
C GLY A 91 -0.88 6.58 -7.17
N LEU A 92 -1.23 5.61 -6.32
CA LEU A 92 -2.24 5.84 -5.27
C LEU A 92 -1.79 6.84 -4.19
N LEU A 93 -0.48 7.00 -3.98
CA LEU A 93 0.03 8.06 -3.09
C LEU A 93 -0.18 9.44 -3.73
N GLU A 94 -0.03 9.54 -5.06
CA GLU A 94 -0.27 10.78 -5.80
C GLU A 94 -1.78 11.09 -5.87
N GLU A 95 -2.60 10.10 -6.23
CA GLU A 95 -4.07 10.20 -6.24
C GLU A 95 -4.63 10.59 -4.86
N ARG A 96 -3.97 10.17 -3.77
CA ARG A 96 -4.38 10.55 -2.42
C ARG A 96 -4.27 12.06 -2.16
N LEU A 97 -3.38 12.76 -2.86
CA LEU A 97 -3.18 14.21 -2.77
C LEU A 97 -4.17 15.00 -3.65
N ASP A 98 -4.76 14.36 -4.66
CA ASP A 98 -5.73 14.96 -5.59
C ASP A 98 -7.06 14.15 -5.60
N PRO A 99 -7.87 14.27 -4.51
CA PRO A 99 -9.02 13.40 -4.24
C PRO A 99 -10.27 13.65 -5.09
#